data_AF-A0A1E4LFY0-F1
#
_entry.id   AF-A0A1E4LFY0-F1
#
_cell.length_a   1.000
_cell.length_b   1.000
_cell.length_c   1.000
_cell.angle_alpha   90.00
_cell.angle_beta   90.00
_cell.angle_gamma   90.00
#
_symmetry.space_group_name_H-M   'P 1'
#
loop_
_entity.id
_entity.type
_entity.pdbx_description
1 polymer ?
#
loop_
_entity_poly.entity_id
_entity_poly.type
_entity_poly.pdbx_seq_one_letter_code
_entity_poly.pdbx_strand_id
1 'polypeptide(L)'
;MGCSNRGGQCRFNIKTFGICDVSNITLNGSDRTQLNWSQLSVPEVVSVPVQKPDIEHLDQIYVNAKLNRVKLIETPFAYRSYERLATTLEVTAATAAATLAQINIGPIVRAVNLILAIPNLPSIPEVAALQAALDAVVAAAATLTTAVADALAALDADCISAALIVTLLTAILAALRVLRQALNVLVAAANALAAATVGIPVVGAAVAAAVTVLVAAVNVVQALITAAIDAITSVITLIGFTNAFEIIPNEEGACLSGRKLVIEGALSQKVVYTALNVKQSVHSFENCIPFNAYIIPYASFVGLTYQEGIEVIADPESPCDTILINGFLYDPNEPIVVNLCEEFNVNSCIEDIFAYAIDERNVFKNTTIFLSAKPAGTC
;
A
#
# COMPACT_ATOMS: atom_id res chain seq x y z
N MET A 1 24.99 -51.98 -10.28
CA MET A 1 26.46 -51.91 -10.05
C MET A 1 26.65 -51.64 -8.57
N GLY A 2 27.15 -52.63 -7.84
CA GLY A 2 27.13 -52.66 -6.39
C GLY A 2 28.20 -51.75 -5.76
N CYS A 3 27.80 -50.98 -4.75
CA CYS A 3 28.72 -50.38 -3.79
C CYS A 3 29.51 -51.50 -3.11
N SER A 4 30.79 -51.62 -3.44
CA SER A 4 31.68 -52.56 -2.78
C SER A 4 31.91 -52.13 -1.34
N ASN A 5 31.36 -52.90 -0.41
CA ASN A 5 31.84 -53.00 0.96
C ASN A 5 33.33 -53.38 0.95
N ARG A 6 34.21 -52.41 1.25
CA ARG A 6 35.47 -52.71 1.95
C ARG A 6 35.26 -52.28 3.39
N GLY A 7 35.19 -53.28 4.27
CA GLY A 7 35.05 -53.08 5.70
C GLY A 7 36.33 -52.54 6.34
N GLY A 8 36.13 -51.89 7.48
CA GLY A 8 37.18 -51.66 8.47
C GLY A 8 37.48 -50.20 8.76
N GLN A 9 36.90 -49.74 9.87
CA GLN A 9 37.44 -48.71 10.78
C GLN A 9 36.99 -47.26 10.57
N CYS A 10 36.30 -46.78 11.61
CA CYS A 10 36.04 -45.38 12.01
C CYS A 10 35.93 -44.34 10.90
N ARG A 11 34.68 -43.94 10.59
CA ARG A 11 34.43 -42.68 9.87
C ARG A 11 35.14 -41.56 10.62
N PHE A 12 36.15 -41.00 9.97
CA PHE A 12 37.00 -39.94 10.47
C PHE A 12 36.18 -38.84 11.14
N ASN A 13 36.35 -38.68 12.46
CA ASN A 13 35.78 -37.57 13.22
C ASN A 13 36.60 -36.31 12.89
N ILE A 14 36.39 -35.74 11.71
CA ILE A 14 36.95 -34.43 11.37
C ILE A 14 36.34 -33.43 12.35
N LYS A 15 37.19 -32.72 13.10
CA LYS A 15 36.70 -31.67 14.00
C LYS A 15 36.41 -30.42 13.19
N THR A 16 35.15 -30.01 13.16
CA THR A 16 34.71 -28.77 12.53
C THR A 16 34.58 -27.67 13.58
N PHE A 17 35.00 -26.46 13.23
CA PHE A 17 34.97 -25.31 14.12
C PHE A 17 34.46 -24.07 13.39
N GLY A 18 33.85 -23.15 14.14
CA GLY A 18 33.18 -21.97 13.60
C GLY A 18 31.69 -22.17 13.33
N ILE A 19 31.16 -23.37 13.63
CA ILE A 19 29.73 -23.66 13.62
C ILE A 19 29.05 -22.92 14.78
N CYS A 20 27.91 -22.30 14.52
CA CYS A 20 27.01 -21.78 15.55
C CYS A 20 25.71 -22.56 15.56
N ASP A 21 25.08 -22.61 16.73
CA ASP A 21 23.81 -23.30 16.91
C ASP A 21 22.66 -22.40 16.42
N VAL A 22 22.17 -22.69 15.22
CA VAL A 22 21.02 -22.01 14.60
C VAL A 22 19.76 -22.12 15.45
N SER A 23 19.65 -23.12 16.34
CA SER A 23 18.51 -23.26 17.25
C SER A 23 18.42 -22.13 18.28
N ASN A 24 19.54 -21.43 18.54
CA ASN A 24 19.56 -20.24 19.39
C ASN A 24 19.12 -18.96 18.66
N ILE A 25 18.90 -19.03 17.35
CA ILE A 25 18.34 -17.93 16.56
C ILE A 25 16.82 -17.96 16.73
N THR A 26 16.29 -17.14 17.62
CA THR A 26 14.84 -16.96 17.76
C THR A 26 14.33 -16.04 16.65
N LEU A 27 13.48 -16.58 15.77
CA LEU A 27 12.71 -15.82 14.79
C LEU A 27 11.24 -15.83 15.21
N ASN A 28 10.68 -14.66 15.52
CA ASN A 28 9.25 -14.57 15.80
C ASN A 28 8.47 -14.62 14.47
N GLY A 29 7.71 -15.70 14.27
CA GLY A 29 6.83 -15.90 13.11
C GLY A 29 5.77 -14.81 12.91
N SER A 30 5.41 -14.09 13.97
CA SER A 30 4.44 -13.00 13.93
C SER A 30 5.10 -11.63 13.69
N ASP A 31 6.42 -11.52 13.81
CA ASP A 31 7.15 -10.28 13.58
C ASP A 31 7.87 -10.34 12.23
N ARG A 32 7.26 -9.70 11.23
CA ARG A 32 7.81 -9.65 9.87
C ARG A 32 9.23 -9.10 9.79
N THR A 33 9.63 -8.23 10.72
CA THR A 33 10.98 -7.64 10.74
C THR A 33 12.05 -8.67 11.11
N GLN A 34 11.64 -9.81 11.68
CA GLN A 34 12.53 -10.92 12.05
C GLN A 34 12.56 -12.03 11.01
N LEU A 35 11.73 -11.98 9.97
CA LEU A 35 11.62 -13.05 8.97
C LEU A 35 12.52 -12.85 7.75
N ASN A 36 13.53 -11.99 7.84
CA ASN A 36 14.49 -11.75 6.76
C ASN A 36 15.69 -12.69 6.91
N TRP A 37 15.64 -13.86 6.29
CA TRP A 37 16.76 -14.80 6.31
C TRP A 37 16.88 -15.58 5.01
N SER A 38 18.06 -16.18 4.80
CA SER A 38 18.35 -17.07 3.68
C SER A 38 19.42 -18.08 4.09
N GLN A 39 19.42 -19.24 3.47
CA GLN A 39 20.44 -20.26 3.67
C GLN A 39 21.08 -20.61 2.32
N LEU A 40 22.39 -20.82 2.29
CA LEU A 40 23.09 -21.30 1.10
C LEU A 40 24.14 -22.36 1.43
N SER A 41 24.45 -23.19 0.45
CA SER A 41 25.55 -24.14 0.47
C SER A 41 26.64 -23.68 -0.50
N VAL A 42 27.90 -23.64 -0.04
CA VAL A 42 29.07 -23.32 -0.84
C VAL A 42 29.91 -24.58 -1.04
N PRO A 43 29.68 -25.34 -2.13
CA PRO A 43 30.51 -26.49 -2.47
C PRO A 43 31.81 -26.06 -3.16
N GLU A 44 32.92 -26.68 -2.79
CA GLU A 44 34.23 -26.38 -3.36
C GLU A 44 35.20 -27.57 -3.28
N VAL A 45 36.25 -27.48 -4.08
CA VAL A 45 37.43 -28.36 -3.99
C VAL A 45 38.63 -27.49 -3.70
N VAL A 46 39.34 -27.80 -2.61
CA VAL A 46 40.53 -27.06 -2.20
C VAL A 46 41.76 -27.95 -2.32
N SER A 47 42.76 -27.45 -3.04
CA SER A 47 44.02 -28.15 -3.26
C SER A 47 45.08 -27.71 -2.26
N VAL A 48 45.85 -28.68 -1.76
CA VAL A 48 47.03 -28.44 -0.92
C VAL A 48 48.07 -27.66 -1.74
N PRO A 49 48.61 -26.54 -1.20
CA PRO A 49 49.69 -25.80 -1.85
C PRO A 49 50.90 -26.69 -2.17
N VAL A 50 51.53 -26.48 -3.33
CA VAL A 50 52.66 -27.31 -3.83
C VAL A 50 53.82 -27.42 -2.81
N GLN A 51 54.00 -26.39 -1.99
CA GLN A 51 55.06 -26.30 -0.98
C GLN A 51 54.80 -27.14 0.28
N LYS A 52 53.59 -27.69 0.43
CA LYS A 52 53.17 -28.47 1.60
C LYS A 52 53.05 -29.96 1.23
N PRO A 53 53.31 -30.88 2.18
CA PRO A 53 53.27 -32.32 1.90
C PRO A 53 51.84 -32.82 1.67
N ASP A 54 51.74 -34.00 1.09
CA ASP A 54 50.48 -34.67 0.73
C ASP A 54 49.69 -35.07 1.99
N ILE A 55 48.37 -35.20 1.86
CA ILE A 55 47.44 -35.51 2.96
C ILE A 55 47.38 -37.01 3.19
N GLU A 56 47.61 -37.43 4.42
CA GLU A 56 47.25 -38.78 4.90
C GLU A 56 45.89 -38.75 5.60
N HIS A 57 45.67 -37.75 6.47
CA HIS A 57 44.45 -37.63 7.26
C HIS A 57 44.03 -36.17 7.44
N LEU A 58 42.73 -35.89 7.30
CA LEU A 58 42.14 -34.59 7.62
C LEU A 58 41.80 -34.51 9.10
N ASP A 59 42.45 -33.60 9.82
CA ASP A 59 42.27 -33.46 11.26
C ASP A 59 41.11 -32.51 11.58
N GLN A 60 41.17 -31.29 11.03
CA GLN A 60 40.29 -30.20 11.43
C GLN A 60 40.03 -29.22 10.29
N ILE A 61 38.83 -28.63 10.29
CA ILE A 61 38.46 -27.56 9.37
C ILE A 61 37.81 -26.42 10.16
N TYR A 62 38.40 -25.24 10.03
CA TYR A 62 37.87 -23.99 10.55
C TYR A 62 37.27 -23.19 9.40
N VAL A 63 36.06 -22.70 9.57
CA VAL A 63 35.42 -21.78 8.61
C VAL A 63 34.82 -20.59 9.35
N ASN A 64 35.01 -19.40 8.80
CA ASN A 64 34.38 -18.17 9.25
C ASN A 64 33.85 -17.39 8.06
N ALA A 65 32.61 -16.90 8.15
CA ALA A 65 32.03 -16.02 7.14
C ALA A 65 32.38 -14.54 7.44
N LYS A 66 32.88 -13.84 6.44
CA LYS A 66 33.09 -12.38 6.49
C LYS A 66 32.17 -11.73 5.46
N LEU A 67 31.38 -10.77 5.91
CA LEU A 67 30.51 -9.97 5.04
C LEU A 67 31.30 -8.75 4.55
N ASN A 68 31.39 -8.59 3.23
CA ASN A 68 32.16 -7.51 2.60
C ASN A 68 31.23 -6.35 2.22
N ARG A 69 30.05 -6.66 1.69
CA ARG A 69 29.09 -5.68 1.23
C ARG A 69 27.67 -6.18 1.43
N VAL A 70 26.82 -5.28 1.91
CA VAL A 70 25.38 -5.46 1.96
C VAL A 70 24.75 -4.31 1.19
N LYS A 71 23.88 -4.62 0.23
CA LYS A 71 23.19 -3.61 -0.58
C LYS A 71 21.74 -3.98 -0.77
N LEU A 72 20.84 -3.10 -0.35
CA LEU A 72 19.43 -3.20 -0.70
C LEU A 72 19.23 -2.70 -2.14
N ILE A 73 18.55 -3.48 -2.96
CA ILE A 73 18.17 -3.13 -4.32
C ILE A 73 16.67 -3.37 -4.53
N GLU A 74 16.12 -2.64 -5.49
CA GLU A 74 14.79 -2.91 -6.02
C GLU A 74 14.81 -4.14 -6.92
N THR A 75 13.75 -4.93 -6.83
CA THR A 75 13.48 -6.06 -7.71
C THR A 75 11.99 -6.09 -8.08
N PRO A 76 11.61 -6.76 -9.18
CA PRO A 76 10.20 -6.93 -9.50
C PRO A 76 9.43 -7.63 -8.38
N PHE A 77 8.14 -7.34 -8.29
CA PHE A 77 7.17 -8.04 -7.46
C PHE A 77 5.85 -8.19 -8.20
N ALA A 78 5.09 -9.22 -7.84
CA ALA A 78 3.73 -9.41 -8.33
C ALA A 78 2.76 -9.06 -7.19
N TYR A 79 1.65 -8.44 -7.55
CA TYR A 79 0.59 -8.11 -6.60
C TYR A 79 -0.78 -8.34 -7.24
N ARG A 80 -1.77 -8.53 -6.38
CA ARG A 80 -3.18 -8.52 -6.77
C ARG A 80 -3.90 -7.41 -6.03
N SER A 81 -4.64 -6.61 -6.78
CA SER A 81 -5.44 -5.50 -6.26
C SER A 81 -6.88 -5.92 -6.08
N TYR A 82 -7.51 -5.38 -5.03
CA TYR A 82 -8.90 -5.59 -4.69
C TYR A 82 -9.56 -4.26 -4.33
N GLU A 83 -10.88 -4.18 -4.53
CA GLU A 83 -11.67 -3.12 -3.92
C GLU A 83 -11.88 -3.43 -2.43
N ARG A 84 -11.71 -2.41 -1.60
CA ARG A 84 -11.93 -2.52 -0.16
C ARG A 84 -13.43 -2.49 0.14
N LEU A 85 -13.88 -3.38 1.02
CA LEU A 85 -15.23 -3.30 1.56
C LEU A 85 -15.37 -2.07 2.46
N ALA A 86 -16.47 -1.33 2.33
CA ALA A 86 -16.76 -0.23 3.24
C ALA A 86 -17.13 -0.75 4.64
N THR A 87 -16.62 -0.09 5.67
CA THR A 87 -16.97 -0.37 7.06
C THR A 87 -18.35 0.20 7.40
N THR A 88 -19.01 -0.36 8.41
CA THR A 88 -20.30 0.16 8.90
C THR A 88 -20.24 1.63 9.31
N LEU A 89 -19.11 2.08 9.85
CA LEU A 89 -18.90 3.49 10.22
C LEU A 89 -18.89 4.40 8.98
N GLU A 90 -18.19 3.98 7.92
CA GLU A 90 -18.13 4.72 6.65
C GLU A 90 -19.51 4.80 5.98
N VAL A 91 -20.24 3.69 5.92
CA VAL A 91 -21.60 3.64 5.38
C VAL A 91 -22.53 4.56 6.17
N THR A 92 -22.50 4.48 7.51
CA THR A 92 -23.34 5.33 8.37
C THR A 92 -23.03 6.82 8.18
N ALA A 93 -21.75 7.17 8.12
CA ALA A 93 -21.31 8.55 7.92
C ALA A 93 -21.69 9.06 6.52
N ALA A 94 -21.54 8.23 5.48
CA ALA A 94 -21.94 8.54 4.11
C ALA A 94 -23.47 8.76 4.00
N THR A 95 -24.28 7.90 4.62
CA THR A 95 -25.74 8.04 4.64
C THR A 95 -26.18 9.33 5.34
N ALA A 96 -25.55 9.68 6.46
CA ALA A 96 -25.82 10.94 7.15
C ALA A 96 -25.46 12.16 6.29
N ALA A 97 -24.29 12.14 5.64
CA ALA A 97 -23.84 13.21 4.75
C ALA A 97 -24.72 13.36 3.50
N ALA A 98 -25.14 12.25 2.87
CA ALA A 98 -26.06 12.25 1.74
C ALA A 98 -27.44 12.80 2.14
N THR A 99 -27.93 12.45 3.33
CA THR A 99 -29.20 12.97 3.86
C THR A 99 -29.14 14.49 4.10
N LEU A 100 -28.03 15.00 4.62
CA LEU A 100 -27.80 16.45 4.77
C LEU A 100 -27.85 17.21 3.42
N ALA A 101 -27.56 16.53 2.31
CA ALA A 101 -27.63 17.10 0.97
C ALA A 101 -29.05 17.16 0.38
N GLN A 102 -30.08 16.69 1.10
CA GLN A 102 -31.48 16.90 0.72
C GLN A 102 -31.89 18.36 0.98
N ILE A 103 -31.93 19.16 -0.08
CA ILE A 103 -32.12 20.61 0.02
C ILE A 103 -33.48 21.02 -0.53
N ASN A 104 -34.28 21.68 0.31
CA ASN A 104 -35.57 22.23 -0.09
C ASN A 104 -35.44 23.65 -0.67
N ILE A 105 -35.65 23.78 -1.99
CA ILE A 105 -35.66 25.08 -2.68
C ILE A 105 -37.05 25.73 -2.79
N GLY A 106 -38.12 25.10 -2.27
CA GLY A 106 -39.49 25.59 -2.37
C GLY A 106 -39.69 27.06 -1.92
N PRO A 107 -39.08 27.51 -0.81
CA PRO A 107 -39.14 28.92 -0.40
C PRO A 107 -38.57 29.90 -1.43
N ILE A 108 -37.51 29.51 -2.15
CA ILE A 108 -36.88 30.32 -3.20
C ILE A 108 -37.80 30.43 -4.41
N VAL A 109 -38.36 29.30 -4.87
CA VAL A 109 -39.32 29.26 -5.99
C VAL A 109 -40.52 30.15 -5.69
N ARG A 110 -41.08 30.05 -4.48
CA ARG A 110 -42.19 30.91 -4.06
C ARG A 110 -41.81 32.39 -4.04
N ALA A 111 -40.63 32.72 -3.52
CA ALA A 111 -40.16 34.10 -3.47
C ALA A 111 -40.01 34.72 -4.87
N VAL A 112 -39.43 33.99 -5.83
CA VAL A 112 -39.31 34.46 -7.22
C VAL A 112 -40.69 34.62 -7.88
N ASN A 113 -41.59 33.64 -7.73
CA ASN A 113 -42.94 33.74 -8.28
C ASN A 113 -43.72 34.95 -7.73
N LEU A 114 -43.51 35.31 -6.47
CA LEU A 114 -44.09 36.53 -5.89
C LEU A 114 -43.52 37.80 -6.50
N ILE A 115 -42.23 37.84 -6.85
CA ILE A 115 -41.61 38.97 -7.56
C ILE A 115 -42.23 39.10 -8.95
N LEU A 116 -42.34 37.99 -9.69
CA LEU A 116 -42.87 37.97 -11.06
C LEU A 116 -44.38 38.30 -11.12
N ALA A 117 -45.10 38.12 -10.01
CA ALA A 117 -46.52 38.44 -9.90
C ALA A 117 -46.81 39.87 -9.42
N ILE A 118 -45.79 40.73 -9.22
CA ILE A 118 -45.99 42.12 -8.80
C ILE A 118 -46.85 42.86 -9.86
N PRO A 119 -47.97 43.49 -9.46
CA PRO A 119 -48.80 44.25 -10.39
C PRO A 119 -48.02 45.38 -11.07
N ASN A 120 -48.21 45.54 -12.38
CA ASN A 120 -47.54 46.54 -13.21
C ASN A 120 -46.00 46.38 -13.27
N LEU A 121 -45.47 45.18 -13.04
CA LEU A 121 -44.06 44.89 -13.30
C LEU A 121 -43.75 45.14 -14.80
N PRO A 122 -42.71 45.92 -15.13
CA PRO A 122 -42.44 46.29 -16.52
C PRO A 122 -41.91 45.10 -17.33
N SER A 123 -42.21 45.04 -18.63
CA SER A 123 -41.63 44.03 -19.52
C SER A 123 -40.20 44.44 -19.93
N ILE A 124 -39.23 44.15 -19.07
CA ILE A 124 -37.81 44.43 -19.29
C ILE A 124 -36.98 43.14 -19.31
N PRO A 125 -35.79 43.13 -19.95
CA PRO A 125 -34.95 41.93 -20.05
C PRO A 125 -34.63 41.27 -18.71
N GLU A 126 -34.53 42.04 -17.63
CA GLU A 126 -34.22 41.57 -16.28
C GLU A 126 -35.30 40.64 -15.71
N VAL A 127 -36.57 40.80 -16.12
CA VAL A 127 -37.66 39.89 -15.72
C VAL A 127 -37.47 38.51 -16.35
N ALA A 128 -37.12 38.48 -17.64
CA ALA A 128 -36.82 37.22 -18.34
C ALA A 128 -35.53 36.57 -17.79
N ALA A 129 -34.51 37.37 -17.47
CA ALA A 129 -33.28 36.88 -16.85
C ALA A 129 -33.53 36.27 -15.46
N LEU A 130 -34.42 36.87 -14.65
CA LEU A 130 -34.81 36.31 -13.36
C LEU A 130 -35.51 34.96 -13.50
N GLN A 131 -36.44 34.83 -14.45
CA GLN A 131 -37.11 33.55 -14.74
C GLN A 131 -36.11 32.49 -15.20
N ALA A 132 -35.22 32.82 -16.15
CA ALA A 132 -34.20 31.89 -16.63
C ALA A 132 -33.25 31.43 -15.51
N ALA A 133 -32.89 32.34 -14.58
CA ALA A 133 -32.08 32.00 -13.41
C ALA A 133 -32.84 31.07 -12.43
N LEU A 134 -34.15 31.26 -12.25
CA LEU A 134 -34.97 30.35 -11.46
C LEU A 134 -35.03 28.95 -12.11
N ASP A 135 -35.22 28.89 -13.42
CA ASP A 135 -35.27 27.63 -14.16
C ASP A 135 -33.95 26.84 -14.01
N ALA A 136 -32.81 27.55 -14.03
CA ALA A 136 -31.50 26.96 -13.77
C ALA A 136 -31.37 26.41 -12.33
N VAL A 137 -31.89 27.12 -11.33
CA VAL A 137 -31.91 26.65 -9.93
C VAL A 137 -32.79 25.40 -9.79
N VAL A 138 -33.97 25.38 -10.41
CA VAL A 138 -34.87 24.23 -10.39
C VAL A 138 -34.22 23.01 -11.06
N ALA A 139 -33.59 23.19 -12.22
CA ALA A 139 -32.86 22.13 -12.90
C ALA A 139 -31.70 21.58 -12.05
N ALA A 140 -30.89 22.46 -11.47
CA ALA A 140 -29.77 22.05 -10.61
C ALA A 140 -30.25 21.30 -9.35
N ALA A 141 -31.35 21.74 -8.74
CA ALA A 141 -31.94 21.07 -7.58
C ALA A 141 -32.51 19.68 -7.94
N ALA A 142 -33.08 19.53 -9.14
CA ALA A 142 -33.52 18.23 -9.63
C ALA A 142 -32.34 17.26 -9.80
N THR A 143 -31.23 17.71 -10.41
CA THR A 143 -30.00 16.90 -10.54
C THR A 143 -29.45 16.49 -9.18
N LEU A 144 -29.42 17.40 -8.19
CA LEU A 144 -29.01 17.08 -6.83
C LEU A 144 -29.93 16.03 -6.20
N THR A 145 -31.25 16.17 -6.38
CA THR A 145 -32.23 15.23 -5.83
C THR A 145 -32.01 13.82 -6.39
N THR A 146 -31.77 13.68 -7.69
CA THR A 146 -31.43 12.40 -8.32
C THR A 146 -30.13 11.83 -7.76
N ALA A 147 -29.06 12.61 -7.70
CA ALA A 147 -27.77 12.15 -7.19
C ALA A 147 -27.85 11.66 -5.72
N VAL A 148 -28.63 12.36 -4.89
CA VAL A 148 -28.86 11.96 -3.50
C VAL A 148 -29.70 10.69 -3.42
N ALA A 149 -30.75 10.56 -4.24
CA ALA A 149 -31.59 9.37 -4.27
C ALA A 149 -30.80 8.12 -4.70
N ASP A 150 -30.00 8.24 -5.76
CA ASP A 150 -29.15 7.16 -6.26
C ASP A 150 -28.12 6.72 -5.21
N ALA A 151 -27.50 7.69 -4.52
CA ALA A 151 -26.54 7.39 -3.45
C ALA A 151 -27.20 6.70 -2.26
N LEU A 152 -28.35 7.19 -1.78
CA LEU A 152 -29.06 6.59 -0.64
C LEU A 152 -29.57 5.18 -0.98
N ALA A 153 -30.02 4.95 -2.23
CA ALA A 153 -30.41 3.62 -2.67
C ALA A 153 -29.22 2.64 -2.70
N ALA A 154 -28.05 3.08 -3.14
CA ALA A 154 -26.85 2.25 -3.14
C ALA A 154 -26.32 1.99 -1.72
N LEU A 155 -26.40 2.97 -0.83
CA LEU A 155 -25.96 2.86 0.57
C LEU A 155 -26.86 1.95 1.43
N ASP A 156 -28.04 1.59 0.94
CA ASP A 156 -28.95 0.62 1.58
C ASP A 156 -28.57 -0.84 1.29
N ALA A 157 -27.57 -1.08 0.45
CA ALA A 157 -27.07 -2.42 0.15
C ALA A 157 -26.37 -3.05 1.36
N ASP A 158 -26.51 -4.38 1.51
CA ASP A 158 -25.85 -5.14 2.58
C ASP A 158 -24.31 -5.04 2.51
N CYS A 159 -23.76 -4.94 1.29
CA CYS A 159 -22.33 -4.83 1.03
C CYS A 159 -22.07 -3.79 -0.05
N ILE A 160 -21.10 -2.91 0.18
CA ILE A 160 -20.74 -1.84 -0.76
C ILE A 160 -19.24 -1.58 -0.70
N SER A 161 -18.62 -1.32 -1.87
CA SER A 161 -17.20 -0.99 -1.92
C SER A 161 -16.95 0.46 -1.49
N ALA A 162 -15.82 0.69 -0.83
CA ALA A 162 -15.38 2.03 -0.45
C ALA A 162 -15.25 2.96 -1.68
N ALA A 163 -14.81 2.41 -2.82
CA ALA A 163 -14.70 3.14 -4.09
C ALA A 163 -16.06 3.63 -4.60
N LEU A 164 -17.10 2.80 -4.51
CA LEU A 164 -18.45 3.17 -4.94
C LEU A 164 -19.01 4.30 -4.06
N ILE A 165 -18.82 4.24 -2.73
CA ILE A 165 -19.23 5.33 -1.83
C ILE A 165 -18.58 6.66 -2.23
N VAL A 166 -17.26 6.66 -2.44
CA VAL A 166 -16.53 7.89 -2.85
C VAL A 166 -17.06 8.43 -4.18
N THR A 167 -17.36 7.54 -5.13
CA THR A 167 -17.93 7.91 -6.44
C THR A 167 -19.29 8.60 -6.28
N LEU A 168 -20.19 8.02 -5.50
CA LEU A 168 -21.53 8.55 -5.24
C LEU A 168 -21.48 9.91 -4.51
N LEU A 169 -20.66 10.01 -3.47
CA LEU A 169 -20.47 11.24 -2.71
C LEU A 169 -19.86 12.35 -3.57
N THR A 170 -18.94 12.01 -4.48
CA THR A 170 -18.35 12.96 -5.43
C THR A 170 -19.40 13.48 -6.43
N ALA A 171 -20.32 12.63 -6.87
CA ALA A 171 -21.44 13.04 -7.72
C ALA A 171 -22.37 14.03 -7.01
N ILE A 172 -22.73 13.79 -5.75
CA ILE A 172 -23.50 14.74 -4.93
C ILE A 172 -22.75 16.06 -4.77
N LEU A 173 -21.45 16.00 -4.47
CA LEU A 173 -20.60 17.17 -4.29
C LEU A 173 -20.54 18.02 -5.57
N ALA A 174 -20.47 17.40 -6.74
CA ALA A 174 -20.57 18.09 -8.03
C ALA A 174 -21.94 18.78 -8.21
N ALA A 175 -23.04 18.09 -7.92
CA ALA A 175 -24.39 18.66 -8.01
C ALA A 175 -24.62 19.84 -7.04
N LEU A 176 -24.13 19.74 -5.79
CA LEU A 176 -24.18 20.82 -4.81
C LEU A 176 -23.45 22.08 -5.29
N ARG A 177 -22.29 21.91 -5.95
CA ARG A 177 -21.53 23.03 -6.53
C ARG A 177 -22.29 23.71 -7.66
N VAL A 178 -22.96 22.94 -8.52
CA VAL A 178 -23.81 23.48 -9.59
C VAL A 178 -25.00 24.25 -9.01
N LEU A 179 -25.70 23.71 -8.01
CA LEU A 179 -26.81 24.40 -7.36
C LEU A 179 -26.36 25.72 -6.71
N ARG A 180 -25.22 25.71 -6.00
CA ARG A 180 -24.66 26.94 -5.41
C ARG A 180 -24.38 28.00 -6.47
N GLN A 181 -23.82 27.60 -7.62
CA GLN A 181 -23.56 28.53 -8.72
C GLN A 181 -24.87 29.11 -9.28
N ALA A 182 -25.90 28.28 -9.49
CA ALA A 182 -27.21 28.73 -9.96
C ALA A 182 -27.87 29.72 -8.97
N LEU A 183 -27.74 29.49 -7.66
CA LEU A 183 -28.25 30.41 -6.64
C LEU A 183 -27.55 31.76 -6.66
N ASN A 184 -26.23 31.79 -6.90
CA ASN A 184 -25.49 33.06 -7.05
C ASN A 184 -25.97 33.84 -8.28
N VAL A 185 -26.22 33.15 -9.40
CA VAL A 185 -26.77 33.77 -10.62
C VAL A 185 -28.19 34.30 -10.37
N LEU A 186 -29.02 33.58 -9.62
CA LEU A 186 -30.37 34.02 -9.25
C LEU A 186 -30.34 35.31 -8.42
N VAL A 187 -29.48 35.40 -7.42
CA VAL A 187 -29.31 36.61 -6.60
C VAL A 187 -28.83 37.78 -7.46
N ALA A 188 -27.88 37.55 -8.38
CA ALA A 188 -27.43 38.58 -9.29
C ALA A 188 -28.56 39.10 -10.21
N ALA A 189 -29.36 38.19 -10.78
CA ALA A 189 -30.51 38.55 -11.62
C ALA A 189 -31.58 39.34 -10.82
N ALA A 190 -31.86 38.92 -9.59
CA ALA A 190 -32.81 39.60 -8.71
C ALA A 190 -32.35 41.02 -8.35
N ASN A 191 -31.06 41.21 -8.04
CA ASN A 191 -30.49 42.52 -7.75
C ASN A 191 -30.48 43.42 -9.00
N ALA A 192 -30.23 42.87 -10.19
CA ALA A 192 -30.32 43.62 -11.45
C ALA A 192 -31.76 44.11 -11.70
N LEU A 193 -32.76 43.27 -11.47
CA LEU A 193 -34.17 43.67 -11.57
C LEU A 193 -34.54 44.76 -10.56
N ALA A 194 -34.08 44.67 -9.32
CA ALA A 194 -34.29 45.71 -8.32
C ALA A 194 -33.67 47.06 -8.75
N ALA A 195 -32.46 47.02 -9.32
CA ALA A 195 -31.80 48.22 -9.84
C ALA A 195 -32.57 48.83 -11.03
N ALA A 196 -33.04 48.00 -11.97
CA ALA A 196 -33.77 48.46 -13.16
C ALA A 196 -35.15 49.06 -12.83
N THR A 197 -35.77 48.66 -11.71
CA THR A 197 -37.12 49.09 -11.32
C THR A 197 -37.14 50.22 -10.28
N VAL A 198 -35.98 50.64 -9.76
CA VAL A 198 -35.87 51.61 -8.64
C VAL A 198 -36.59 52.94 -8.87
N GLY A 199 -36.65 53.41 -10.12
CA GLY A 199 -37.29 54.67 -10.50
C GLY A 199 -38.81 54.60 -10.67
N ILE A 200 -39.42 53.42 -10.58
CA ILE A 200 -40.86 53.22 -10.81
C ILE A 200 -41.60 53.35 -9.47
N PRO A 201 -42.48 54.35 -9.29
CA PRO A 201 -43.21 54.53 -8.04
C PRO A 201 -44.00 53.27 -7.65
N VAL A 202 -43.96 52.92 -6.36
CA VAL A 202 -44.60 51.73 -5.77
C VAL A 202 -43.98 50.39 -6.23
N VAL A 203 -43.78 50.16 -7.53
CA VAL A 203 -43.22 48.91 -8.09
C VAL A 203 -41.77 48.72 -7.65
N GLY A 204 -40.92 49.74 -7.77
CA GLY A 204 -39.50 49.63 -7.37
C GLY A 204 -39.34 49.29 -5.89
N ALA A 205 -40.17 49.88 -5.02
CA ALA A 205 -40.17 49.58 -3.60
C ALA A 205 -40.66 48.15 -3.31
N ALA A 206 -41.70 47.68 -4.02
CA ALA A 206 -42.21 46.32 -3.88
C ALA A 206 -41.18 45.28 -4.36
N VAL A 207 -40.52 45.50 -5.49
CA VAL A 207 -39.46 44.63 -6.01
C VAL A 207 -38.30 44.57 -5.03
N ALA A 208 -37.80 45.70 -4.54
CA ALA A 208 -36.69 45.73 -3.58
C ALA A 208 -37.00 44.96 -2.28
N ALA A 209 -38.21 45.12 -1.74
CA ALA A 209 -38.65 44.37 -0.56
C ALA A 209 -38.72 42.86 -0.83
N ALA A 210 -39.28 42.45 -1.97
CA ALA A 210 -39.39 41.04 -2.33
C ALA A 210 -38.02 40.40 -2.63
N VAL A 211 -37.10 41.13 -3.27
CA VAL A 211 -35.71 40.68 -3.50
C VAL A 211 -34.98 40.48 -2.18
N THR A 212 -35.20 41.33 -1.17
CA THR A 212 -34.62 41.13 0.17
C THR A 212 -35.07 39.81 0.80
N VAL A 213 -36.35 39.45 0.65
CA VAL A 213 -36.89 38.15 1.12
C VAL A 213 -36.27 36.98 0.35
N LEU A 214 -36.14 37.10 -0.97
CA LEU A 214 -35.48 36.09 -1.80
C LEU A 214 -34.03 35.87 -1.37
N VAL A 215 -33.25 36.93 -1.20
CA VAL A 215 -31.84 36.85 -0.79
C VAL A 215 -31.72 36.17 0.58
N ALA A 216 -32.59 36.49 1.53
CA ALA A 216 -32.62 35.81 2.82
C ALA A 216 -32.89 34.30 2.67
N ALA A 217 -33.85 33.91 1.83
CA ALA A 217 -34.14 32.50 1.54
C ALA A 217 -32.95 31.79 0.86
N VAL A 218 -32.29 32.45 -0.09
CA VAL A 218 -31.08 31.92 -0.74
C VAL A 218 -29.95 31.73 0.26
N ASN A 219 -29.71 32.69 1.16
CA ASN A 219 -28.66 32.58 2.18
C ASN A 219 -28.86 31.38 3.11
N VAL A 220 -30.10 31.08 3.50
CA VAL A 220 -30.42 29.87 4.28
C VAL A 220 -30.02 28.61 3.49
N VAL A 221 -30.41 28.54 2.21
CA VAL A 221 -30.05 27.38 1.37
C VAL A 221 -28.54 27.28 1.14
N GLN A 222 -27.82 28.40 0.94
CA GLN A 222 -26.36 28.38 0.80
C GLN A 222 -25.64 27.88 2.06
N ALA A 223 -26.15 28.20 3.25
CA ALA A 223 -25.63 27.67 4.49
C ALA A 223 -25.78 26.15 4.57
N LEU A 224 -26.95 25.62 4.17
CA LEU A 224 -27.19 24.17 4.09
C LEU A 224 -26.28 23.48 3.07
N ILE A 225 -26.10 24.08 1.87
CA ILE A 225 -25.16 23.56 0.87
C ILE A 225 -23.75 23.48 1.45
N THR A 226 -23.30 24.51 2.16
CA THR A 226 -21.95 24.55 2.75
C THR A 226 -21.79 23.43 3.78
N ALA A 227 -22.75 23.28 4.69
CA ALA A 227 -22.75 22.20 5.67
C ALA A 227 -22.72 20.80 5.02
N ALA A 228 -23.50 20.59 3.95
CA ALA A 228 -23.50 19.31 3.22
C ALA A 228 -22.16 19.04 2.53
N ILE A 229 -21.55 20.06 1.91
CA ILE A 229 -20.22 19.94 1.27
C ILE A 229 -19.15 19.56 2.30
N ASP A 230 -19.14 20.21 3.45
CA ASP A 230 -18.16 19.96 4.51
C ASP A 230 -18.33 18.55 5.09
N ALA A 231 -19.57 18.13 5.33
CA ALA A 231 -19.89 16.77 5.78
C ALA A 231 -19.41 15.72 4.77
N ILE A 232 -19.73 15.88 3.48
CA ILE A 232 -19.32 14.95 2.42
C ILE A 232 -17.79 14.87 2.30
N THR A 233 -17.12 16.03 2.33
CA THR A 233 -15.65 16.08 2.24
C THR A 233 -14.99 15.39 3.42
N SER A 234 -15.57 15.53 4.61
CA SER A 234 -15.10 14.85 5.83
C SER A 234 -15.25 13.33 5.72
N VAL A 235 -16.36 12.84 5.14
CA VAL A 235 -16.57 11.40 4.91
C VAL A 235 -15.60 10.85 3.87
N ILE A 236 -15.37 11.54 2.76
CA ILE A 236 -14.38 11.11 1.76
C ILE A 236 -12.99 11.00 2.38
N THR A 237 -12.63 11.95 3.24
CA THR A 237 -11.36 11.94 3.99
C THR A 237 -11.30 10.77 4.99
N LEU A 238 -12.42 10.45 5.67
CA LEU A 238 -12.52 9.31 6.57
C LEU A 238 -12.31 7.98 5.83
N ILE A 239 -12.90 7.83 4.64
CA ILE A 239 -12.78 6.61 3.83
C ILE A 239 -11.32 6.39 3.39
N GLY A 240 -10.62 7.46 3.02
CA GLY A 240 -9.23 7.39 2.60
C GLY A 240 -9.02 6.46 1.42
N PHE A 241 -8.17 5.45 1.59
CA PHE A 241 -7.88 4.47 0.54
C PHE A 241 -9.08 3.55 0.27
N THR A 242 -9.42 3.40 -1.01
CA THR A 242 -10.55 2.58 -1.47
C THR A 242 -10.13 1.20 -1.96
N ASN A 243 -8.83 0.97 -2.12
CA ASN A 243 -8.28 -0.26 -2.64
C ASN A 243 -7.19 -0.79 -1.72
N ALA A 244 -6.99 -2.09 -1.82
CA ALA A 244 -5.94 -2.80 -1.12
C ALA A 244 -5.24 -3.75 -2.09
N PHE A 245 -3.97 -4.05 -1.84
CA PHE A 245 -3.28 -5.09 -2.57
C PHE A 245 -2.54 -6.03 -1.63
N GLU A 246 -2.41 -7.29 -2.07
CA GLU A 246 -1.53 -8.27 -1.47
C GLU A 246 -0.42 -8.66 -2.45
N ILE A 247 0.71 -9.10 -1.90
CA ILE A 247 1.81 -9.62 -2.70
C ILE A 247 1.53 -11.08 -3.00
N ILE A 248 1.64 -11.45 -4.28
CA ILE A 248 1.40 -12.81 -4.74
C ILE A 248 2.71 -13.44 -5.24
N PRO A 249 2.81 -14.79 -5.22
CA PRO A 249 3.92 -15.47 -5.87
C PRO A 249 3.99 -15.16 -7.37
N ASN A 250 5.20 -15.16 -7.92
CA ASN A 250 5.38 -15.21 -9.38
C ASN A 250 5.00 -16.60 -9.95
N GLU A 251 5.09 -16.78 -11.26
CA GLU A 251 4.79 -18.07 -11.92
C GLU A 251 5.68 -19.24 -11.45
N GLU A 252 6.84 -18.94 -10.87
CA GLU A 252 7.77 -19.92 -10.28
C GLU A 252 7.44 -20.23 -8.81
N GLY A 253 6.41 -19.61 -8.24
CA GLY A 253 6.02 -19.77 -6.84
C GLY A 253 6.87 -18.95 -5.84
N ALA A 254 7.72 -18.05 -6.32
CA ALA A 254 8.55 -17.20 -5.48
C ALA A 254 7.80 -15.92 -5.08
N CYS A 255 7.66 -15.70 -3.76
CA CYS A 255 7.13 -14.45 -3.21
C CYS A 255 8.21 -13.38 -3.16
N LEU A 256 8.26 -12.51 -4.17
CA LEU A 256 9.17 -11.37 -4.21
C LEU A 256 8.52 -10.15 -3.54
N SER A 257 9.26 -9.45 -2.67
CA SER A 257 8.75 -8.33 -1.88
C SER A 257 8.93 -6.95 -2.53
N GLY A 258 9.48 -6.92 -3.74
CA GLY A 258 9.95 -5.70 -4.39
C GLY A 258 11.39 -5.33 -4.00
N ARG A 259 11.94 -6.02 -3.00
CA ARG A 259 13.21 -5.69 -2.36
C ARG A 259 14.10 -6.93 -2.35
N LYS A 260 15.39 -6.72 -2.57
CA LYS A 260 16.41 -7.77 -2.42
C LYS A 260 17.64 -7.21 -1.74
N LEU A 261 18.04 -7.85 -0.65
CA LEU A 261 19.26 -7.53 0.06
C LEU A 261 20.38 -8.41 -0.49
N VAL A 262 21.21 -7.84 -1.36
CA VAL A 262 22.37 -8.51 -1.95
C VAL A 262 23.53 -8.49 -0.96
N ILE A 263 24.11 -9.66 -0.72
CA ILE A 263 25.16 -9.88 0.25
C ILE A 263 26.36 -10.47 -0.47
N GLU A 264 27.47 -9.75 -0.43
CA GLU A 264 28.77 -10.21 -0.94
C GLU A 264 29.66 -10.48 0.27
N GLY A 265 30.29 -11.65 0.29
CA GLY A 265 31.15 -12.05 1.39
C GLY A 265 32.22 -13.02 0.96
N ALA A 266 32.99 -13.49 1.93
CA ALA A 266 33.96 -14.54 1.72
C ALA A 266 34.04 -15.48 2.93
N LEU A 267 34.22 -16.77 2.65
CA LEU A 267 34.56 -17.77 3.64
C LEU A 267 36.07 -17.74 3.86
N SER A 268 36.51 -17.34 5.04
CA SER A 268 37.91 -17.52 5.50
C SER A 268 38.05 -18.89 6.14
N GLN A 269 39.00 -19.69 5.65
CA GLN A 269 39.06 -21.10 5.98
C GLN A 269 40.48 -21.54 6.32
N LYS A 270 40.59 -22.51 7.23
CA LYS A 270 41.85 -23.17 7.58
C LYS A 270 41.64 -24.67 7.67
N VAL A 271 42.37 -25.41 6.86
CA VAL A 271 42.38 -26.88 6.86
C VAL A 271 43.63 -27.35 7.57
N VAL A 272 43.48 -28.21 8.57
CA VAL A 272 44.55 -28.85 9.34
C VAL A 272 44.55 -30.33 9.00
N TYR A 273 45.72 -30.86 8.66
CA TYR A 273 45.87 -32.24 8.20
C TYR A 273 47.21 -32.83 8.61
N THR A 274 47.24 -34.16 8.72
CA THR A 274 48.44 -34.95 8.95
C THR A 274 49.03 -35.36 7.61
N ALA A 275 50.34 -35.13 7.44
CA ALA A 275 51.04 -35.36 6.20
C ALA A 275 51.35 -36.84 5.94
N LEU A 276 51.22 -37.27 4.68
CA LEU A 276 51.62 -38.59 4.17
C LEU A 276 53.13 -38.71 4.07
N ASN A 277 53.78 -38.80 5.23
CA ASN A 277 55.21 -39.04 5.35
C ASN A 277 55.51 -39.83 6.64
N VAL A 278 56.72 -40.38 6.73
CA VAL A 278 57.15 -41.21 7.87
C VAL A 278 57.06 -40.48 9.22
N LYS A 279 57.20 -39.15 9.21
CA LYS A 279 57.16 -38.33 10.43
C LYS A 279 55.74 -37.94 10.85
N GLN A 280 54.73 -38.16 10.00
CA GLN A 280 53.33 -37.78 10.19
C GLN A 280 53.18 -36.36 10.77
N SER A 281 53.91 -35.42 10.18
CA SER A 281 53.90 -34.02 10.62
C SER A 281 52.53 -33.38 10.37
N VAL A 282 52.04 -32.56 11.29
CA VAL A 282 50.79 -31.79 11.13
C VAL A 282 51.06 -30.50 10.36
N HIS A 283 50.26 -30.24 9.34
CA HIS A 283 50.30 -29.03 8.52
C HIS A 283 48.94 -28.35 8.48
N SER A 284 48.93 -27.09 8.08
CA SER A 284 47.70 -26.39 7.74
C SER A 284 47.88 -25.49 6.54
N PHE A 285 46.81 -25.25 5.80
CA PHE A 285 46.77 -24.21 4.80
C PHE A 285 45.47 -23.42 4.93
N GLU A 286 45.51 -22.19 4.44
CA GLU A 286 44.40 -21.25 4.49
C GLU A 286 43.92 -20.96 3.08
N ASN A 287 42.61 -20.78 2.94
CA ASN A 287 41.99 -20.40 1.69
C ASN A 287 40.86 -19.40 1.95
N CYS A 288 40.53 -18.61 0.93
CA CYS A 288 39.42 -17.68 0.99
C CYS A 288 38.56 -17.83 -0.26
N ILE A 289 37.28 -18.14 -0.07
CA ILE A 289 36.33 -18.33 -1.17
C ILE A 289 35.26 -17.25 -1.12
N PRO A 290 35.08 -16.45 -2.20
CA PRO A 290 33.99 -15.50 -2.27
C PRO A 290 32.64 -16.22 -2.40
N PHE A 291 31.61 -15.64 -1.82
CA PHE A 291 30.22 -16.07 -2.02
C PHE A 291 29.32 -14.86 -2.25
N ASN A 292 28.25 -15.10 -3.02
CA ASN A 292 27.16 -14.15 -3.21
C ASN A 292 25.87 -14.79 -2.73
N ALA A 293 25.11 -14.04 -1.96
CA ALA A 293 23.83 -14.46 -1.41
C ALA A 293 22.82 -13.32 -1.51
N TYR A 294 21.56 -13.64 -1.28
CA TYR A 294 20.55 -12.61 -1.11
C TYR A 294 19.51 -13.03 -0.08
N ILE A 295 18.97 -12.04 0.62
CA ILE A 295 17.77 -12.17 1.43
C ILE A 295 16.65 -11.41 0.72
N ILE A 296 15.44 -11.97 0.67
CA ILE A 296 14.23 -11.25 0.29
C ILE A 296 13.65 -10.69 1.59
N PRO A 297 13.87 -9.41 1.93
CA PRO A 297 13.31 -8.85 3.14
C PRO A 297 11.80 -8.69 3.00
N TYR A 298 11.12 -8.42 4.10
CA TYR A 298 9.71 -8.04 4.08
C TYR A 298 9.45 -6.83 3.15
N ALA A 299 8.25 -6.82 2.58
CA ALA A 299 7.84 -5.77 1.67
C ALA A 299 7.64 -4.44 2.39
N SER A 300 8.10 -3.36 1.77
CA SER A 300 7.95 -2.00 2.27
C SER A 300 7.80 -1.07 1.07
N PHE A 301 6.83 -0.17 1.15
CA PHE A 301 6.48 0.77 0.10
C PHE A 301 6.38 2.17 0.68
N VAL A 302 6.73 3.18 -0.11
CA VAL A 302 6.75 4.58 0.35
C VAL A 302 5.32 5.03 0.65
N GLY A 303 5.09 5.50 1.89
CA GLY A 303 3.78 6.03 2.32
C GLY A 303 2.70 4.98 2.58
N LEU A 304 3.00 3.69 2.41
CA LEU A 304 2.04 2.61 2.66
C LEU A 304 2.41 1.82 3.91
N THR A 305 1.40 1.48 4.69
CA THR A 305 1.55 0.70 5.93
C THR A 305 0.96 -0.68 5.73
N TYR A 306 1.70 -1.70 6.14
CA TYR A 306 1.20 -3.07 6.11
C TYR A 306 0.09 -3.25 7.15
N GLN A 307 -0.98 -3.95 6.76
CA GLN A 307 -2.11 -4.27 7.63
C GLN A 307 -2.51 -5.74 7.43
N GLU A 308 -2.92 -6.37 8.53
CA GLU A 308 -3.45 -7.73 8.55
C GLU A 308 -4.97 -7.70 8.63
N GLY A 309 -5.61 -8.67 7.97
CA GLY A 309 -7.06 -8.82 8.02
C GLY A 309 -7.83 -7.67 7.37
N ILE A 310 -7.33 -7.14 6.24
CA ILE A 310 -8.06 -6.16 5.44
C ILE A 310 -9.21 -6.90 4.74
N GLU A 311 -10.44 -6.48 4.99
CA GLU A 311 -11.61 -7.03 4.31
C GLU A 311 -11.78 -6.40 2.92
N VAL A 312 -11.78 -7.27 1.90
CA VAL A 312 -11.84 -6.86 0.49
C VAL A 312 -12.87 -7.70 -0.26
N ILE A 313 -13.34 -7.16 -1.38
CA ILE A 313 -14.27 -7.84 -2.28
C ILE A 313 -13.49 -8.81 -3.16
N ALA A 314 -13.84 -10.09 -3.09
CA ALA A 314 -13.20 -11.17 -3.84
C ALA A 314 -13.67 -11.22 -5.30
N ASP A 315 -14.96 -10.99 -5.52
CA ASP A 315 -15.59 -10.96 -6.83
C ASP A 315 -16.31 -9.61 -7.05
N PRO A 316 -15.85 -8.77 -7.99
CA PRO A 316 -16.52 -7.52 -8.32
C PRO A 316 -17.98 -7.68 -8.78
N GLU A 317 -18.34 -8.85 -9.33
CA GLU A 317 -19.73 -9.14 -9.73
C GLU A 317 -20.63 -9.51 -8.53
N SER A 318 -20.02 -9.88 -7.40
CA SER A 318 -20.70 -10.22 -6.15
C SER A 318 -20.07 -9.47 -4.96
N PRO A 319 -20.47 -8.21 -4.70
CA PRO A 319 -19.86 -7.34 -3.69
C PRO A 319 -19.88 -7.88 -2.24
N CYS A 320 -20.73 -8.86 -1.96
CA CYS A 320 -20.81 -9.55 -0.67
C CYS A 320 -19.91 -10.78 -0.56
N ASP A 321 -19.25 -11.20 -1.64
CA ASP A 321 -18.22 -12.23 -1.57
C ASP A 321 -16.91 -11.57 -1.12
N THR A 322 -16.56 -11.75 0.15
CA THR A 322 -15.44 -11.06 0.79
C THR A 322 -14.38 -12.03 1.26
N ILE A 323 -13.13 -11.57 1.23
CA ILE A 323 -11.97 -12.28 1.79
C ILE A 323 -11.16 -11.34 2.66
N LEU A 324 -10.42 -11.92 3.59
CA LEU A 324 -9.43 -11.19 4.40
C LEU A 324 -8.06 -11.35 3.75
N ILE A 325 -7.41 -10.23 3.43
CA ILE A 325 -6.05 -10.21 2.91
C ILE A 325 -5.09 -9.54 3.88
N ASN A 326 -3.82 -9.86 3.71
CA ASN A 326 -2.71 -9.25 4.43
C ASN A 326 -1.88 -8.44 3.45
N GLY A 327 -1.90 -7.12 3.57
CA GLY A 327 -1.46 -6.28 2.46
C GLY A 327 -1.33 -4.81 2.81
N PHE A 328 -1.57 -3.97 1.81
CA PHE A 328 -1.42 -2.51 1.91
C PHE A 328 -2.64 -1.84 1.33
N LEU A 329 -3.17 -0.85 2.04
CA LEU A 329 -4.14 0.09 1.49
C LEU A 329 -3.42 1.10 0.59
N TYR A 330 -3.99 1.40 -0.59
CA TYR A 330 -3.34 2.27 -1.56
C TYR A 330 -4.34 2.99 -2.48
N ASP A 331 -3.85 4.00 -3.20
CA ASP A 331 -4.59 4.65 -4.30
C ASP A 331 -4.22 3.96 -5.61
N PRO A 332 -5.19 3.36 -6.34
CA PRO A 332 -4.91 2.68 -7.61
C PRO A 332 -4.45 3.62 -8.73
N ASN A 333 -4.60 4.93 -8.57
CA ASN A 333 -4.17 5.94 -9.55
C ASN A 333 -2.73 6.40 -9.31
N GLU A 334 -2.13 6.07 -8.17
CA GLU A 334 -0.76 6.41 -7.83
C GLU A 334 0.17 5.19 -7.97
N PRO A 335 1.42 5.37 -8.43
CA PRO A 335 2.35 4.26 -8.58
C PRO A 335 2.76 3.70 -7.21
N ILE A 336 2.83 2.36 -7.11
CA ILE A 336 3.38 1.69 -5.93
C ILE A 336 4.91 1.78 -5.98
N VAL A 337 5.49 2.59 -5.08
CA VAL A 337 6.94 2.83 -5.01
C VAL A 337 7.57 1.97 -3.92
N VAL A 338 8.52 1.12 -4.29
CA VAL A 338 9.29 0.29 -3.35
C VAL A 338 10.14 1.18 -2.43
N ASN A 339 10.09 0.93 -1.13
CA ASN A 339 10.91 1.63 -0.15
C ASN A 339 12.31 1.00 -0.04
N LEU A 340 13.33 1.73 -0.50
CA LEU A 340 14.74 1.35 -0.37
C LEU A 340 15.46 2.08 0.78
N CYS A 341 14.78 2.97 1.50
CA CYS A 341 15.37 3.77 2.56
C CYS A 341 15.33 3.05 3.91
N GLU A 342 16.00 1.91 3.99
CA GLU A 342 16.13 1.11 5.19
C GLU A 342 17.48 0.41 5.20
N GLU A 343 18.18 0.53 6.33
CA GLU A 343 19.45 -0.15 6.55
C GLU A 343 19.22 -1.47 7.29
N PHE A 344 20.01 -2.49 6.94
CA PHE A 344 19.91 -3.82 7.52
C PHE A 344 21.25 -4.24 8.14
N ASN A 345 21.18 -4.70 9.39
CA ASN A 345 22.27 -5.42 10.04
C ASN A 345 22.16 -6.90 9.68
N VAL A 346 23.13 -7.41 8.92
CA VAL A 346 23.19 -8.81 8.51
C VAL A 346 24.12 -9.60 9.41
N ASN A 347 23.62 -10.70 9.96
CA ASN A 347 24.37 -11.66 10.74
C ASN A 347 24.55 -12.94 9.93
N SER A 348 25.73 -13.52 9.98
CA SER A 348 26.05 -14.82 9.38
C SER A 348 26.31 -15.87 10.43
N CYS A 349 25.80 -17.07 10.22
CA CYS A 349 26.06 -18.25 11.02
C CYS A 349 26.50 -19.41 10.13
N ILE A 350 27.60 -20.09 10.47
CA ILE A 350 27.96 -21.36 9.81
C ILE A 350 27.14 -22.45 10.49
N GLU A 351 26.27 -23.10 9.73
CA GLU A 351 25.37 -24.14 10.25
C GLU A 351 26.00 -25.51 10.20
N ASP A 352 26.67 -25.84 9.09
CA ASP A 352 27.32 -27.13 8.90
C ASP A 352 28.56 -27.03 7.99
N ILE A 353 29.48 -27.96 8.21
CA ILE A 353 30.69 -28.13 7.39
C ILE A 353 30.84 -29.62 7.10
N PHE A 354 30.60 -30.00 5.85
CA PHE A 354 30.87 -31.34 5.36
C PHE A 354 32.17 -31.34 4.55
N ALA A 355 33.07 -32.29 4.81
CA ALA A 355 34.32 -32.40 4.06
C ALA A 355 34.87 -33.83 4.01
N TYR A 356 35.62 -34.13 2.95
CA TYR A 356 36.42 -35.35 2.83
C TYR A 356 37.57 -35.15 1.84
N ALA A 357 38.66 -35.91 2.02
CA ALA A 357 39.76 -35.94 1.05
C ALA A 357 39.33 -36.74 -0.19
N ILE A 358 39.40 -36.11 -1.37
CA ILE A 358 39.15 -36.77 -2.66
C ILE A 358 40.36 -37.64 -3.03
N ASP A 359 41.54 -37.04 -2.88
CA ASP A 359 42.85 -37.66 -3.07
C ASP A 359 43.86 -37.03 -2.09
N GLU A 360 45.14 -37.36 -2.25
CA GLU A 360 46.22 -36.91 -1.36
C GLU A 360 46.51 -35.40 -1.45
N ARG A 361 45.93 -34.68 -2.42
CA ARG A 361 46.14 -33.24 -2.65
C ARG A 361 44.86 -32.43 -2.64
N ASN A 362 43.68 -33.05 -2.75
CA ASN A 362 42.41 -32.36 -2.98
C ASN A 362 41.38 -32.74 -1.92
N VAL A 363 40.72 -31.72 -1.36
CA VAL A 363 39.67 -31.86 -0.34
C VAL A 363 38.37 -31.31 -0.89
N PHE A 364 37.32 -32.14 -0.95
CA PHE A 364 35.97 -31.64 -1.18
C PHE A 364 35.44 -31.06 0.13
N LYS A 365 34.80 -29.89 0.05
CA LYS A 365 34.09 -29.28 1.16
C LYS A 365 32.77 -28.70 0.70
N ASN A 366 31.75 -28.80 1.54
CA ASN A 366 30.52 -28.03 1.45
C ASN A 366 30.29 -27.31 2.78
N THR A 367 30.16 -25.98 2.74
CA THR A 367 29.82 -25.18 3.91
C THR A 367 28.41 -24.63 3.77
N THR A 368 27.57 -24.89 4.76
CA THR A 368 26.21 -24.34 4.84
C THR A 368 26.24 -23.08 5.71
N ILE A 369 25.75 -21.97 5.14
CA ILE A 369 25.70 -20.66 5.78
C ILE A 369 24.24 -20.24 5.93
N PHE A 370 23.88 -19.85 7.15
CA PHE A 370 22.64 -19.18 7.46
C PHE A 370 22.89 -17.67 7.58
N LEU A 371 22.10 -16.86 6.87
CA LEU A 371 22.17 -15.40 6.91
C LEU A 371 20.83 -14.86 7.42
N SER A 372 20.87 -13.93 8.37
CA SER A 372 19.68 -13.21 8.84
C SER A 372 19.91 -11.71 8.83
N ALA A 373 18.87 -10.94 8.56
CA ALA A 373 18.91 -9.49 8.51
C ALA A 373 17.88 -8.88 9.47
N LYS A 374 18.29 -7.87 10.23
CA LYS A 374 17.40 -7.07 11.08
C LYS A 374 17.46 -5.60 10.66
N PRO A 375 16.33 -4.88 10.64
CA PRO A 375 16.33 -3.44 10.45
C PRO A 375 17.26 -2.76 11.45
N ALA A 376 18.08 -1.83 10.97
CA ALA A 376 19.08 -1.09 11.75
C ALA A 376 18.73 0.40 11.89
N GLY A 377 17.99 0.94 10.94
CA GLY A 377 17.61 2.35 10.87
C GLY A 377 17.03 2.68 9.49
N THR A 378 16.62 3.93 9.32
CA THR A 378 16.31 4.48 7.99
C THR A 378 17.55 5.16 7.44
N CYS A 379 17.64 5.21 6.12
CA CYS A 379 18.40 6.28 5.49
C CYS A 379 17.64 7.63 5.70
#